data_AF-A0A556MJP9-F1
#
_entry.id   AF-A0A556MJP9-F1
#
_cell.length_a   1.000
_cell.length_b   1.000
_cell.length_c   1.000
_cell.angle_alpha   90.00
_cell.angle_beta   90.00
_cell.angle_gamma   90.00
#
_symmetry.space_group_name_H-M   'P 1'
#
loop_
_entity.id
_entity.type
_entity.pdbx_description
1 polymer ?
#
loop_
_entity_poly.entity_id
_entity_poly.type
_entity_poly.pdbx_seq_one_letter_code
_entity_poly.pdbx_strand_id
1 'polypeptide(L)'
;MKKIILLTTLTLVLFACNKPLLKYNSDFEGTWYSEPQYNSVMGVFVSDELVFSGKEGSYQVDCQDTCSTNLCECTGKITGTPEINKQHTIIRLNSQTPRTFSLDAEPYEQGGSWYMEVDGKKYKKQ
;
A
#
# COMPACT_ATOMS: atom_id res chain seq x y z
N MET A 1 -19.28 -19.43 -46.68
CA MET A 1 -18.27 -19.73 -45.63
C MET A 1 -17.37 -18.52 -45.28
N LYS A 2 -17.89 -17.29 -45.26
CA LYS A 2 -17.11 -16.07 -44.91
C LYS A 2 -17.65 -15.33 -43.66
N LYS A 3 -18.82 -15.71 -43.16
CA LYS A 3 -19.50 -15.01 -42.04
C LYS A 3 -19.21 -15.59 -40.66
N ILE A 4 -18.62 -16.79 -40.57
CA ILE A 4 -18.34 -17.46 -39.28
C ILE A 4 -17.00 -16.99 -38.68
N ILE A 5 -16.07 -16.51 -39.52
CA ILE A 5 -14.74 -16.06 -39.09
C ILE A 5 -14.79 -14.69 -38.40
N LEU A 6 -15.83 -13.87 -38.66
CA LEU A 6 -15.93 -12.52 -38.09
C LEU A 6 -16.48 -12.50 -36.66
N LEU A 7 -17.17 -13.56 -36.23
CA LEU A 7 -17.81 -13.62 -34.91
C LEU A 7 -16.89 -14.18 -33.82
N THR A 8 -15.83 -14.89 -34.20
CA THR A 8 -14.87 -15.52 -33.29
C THR A 8 -13.75 -14.59 -32.84
N THR A 9 -13.45 -13.53 -33.60
CA THR A 9 -12.45 -12.52 -33.22
C THR A 9 -12.97 -11.47 -32.24
N LEU A 10 -14.29 -11.25 -32.17
CA LEU A 10 -14.87 -10.22 -31.30
C LEU A 10 -15.00 -10.67 -29.83
N THR A 11 -15.13 -11.97 -29.58
CA THR A 11 -15.25 -12.54 -28.22
C THR A 11 -13.90 -12.65 -27.49
N LEU A 12 -12.76 -12.72 -28.19
CA LEU A 12 -11.44 -12.76 -27.55
C LEU A 12 -11.00 -11.41 -26.95
N VAL A 13 -11.56 -10.29 -27.40
CA VAL A 13 -11.19 -8.95 -26.90
C VAL A 13 -11.77 -8.68 -25.51
N LEU A 14 -12.83 -9.38 -25.11
CA LEU A 14 -13.50 -9.16 -23.81
C LEU A 14 -12.81 -9.87 -22.64
N PHE A 15 -11.95 -10.87 -22.89
CA PHE A 15 -11.21 -11.58 -21.83
C PHE A 15 -9.82 -11.01 -21.54
N ALA A 16 -9.35 -10.01 -22.31
CA ALA A 16 -8.01 -9.46 -22.15
C ALA A 16 -7.88 -8.44 -21.00
N CYS A 17 -8.98 -8.01 -20.37
CA CYS A 17 -8.97 -6.85 -19.45
C CYS A 17 -9.47 -7.15 -18.01
N ASN A 18 -9.35 -8.37 -17.53
CA ASN A 18 -9.55 -8.71 -16.11
C ASN A 18 -8.44 -9.63 -15.64
N LYS A 19 -7.18 -9.18 -15.71
CA LYS A 19 -6.12 -9.86 -14.97
C LYS A 19 -6.49 -9.76 -13.49
N PRO A 20 -6.72 -10.88 -12.78
CA PRO A 20 -6.97 -10.83 -11.35
C PRO A 20 -5.80 -10.11 -10.71
N LEU A 21 -6.11 -9.06 -9.94
CA LEU A 21 -5.15 -8.50 -8.99
C LEU A 21 -4.78 -9.66 -8.07
N LEU A 22 -3.49 -9.94 -7.94
CA LEU A 22 -3.04 -10.94 -6.97
C LEU A 22 -3.54 -10.47 -5.60
N LYS A 23 -4.25 -11.34 -4.88
CA LYS A 23 -4.60 -11.08 -3.48
C LYS A 23 -3.28 -10.83 -2.75
N TYR A 24 -3.19 -9.68 -2.09
CA TYR A 24 -2.14 -9.40 -1.10
C TYR A 24 -2.04 -10.57 -0.10
N ASN A 25 -0.85 -10.82 0.44
CA ASN A 25 -0.70 -11.76 1.56
C ASN A 25 -1.43 -11.17 2.79
N SER A 26 -2.19 -11.97 3.54
CA SER A 26 -2.82 -11.54 4.80
C SER A 26 -1.85 -10.87 5.77
N ASP A 27 -0.55 -11.11 5.63
CA ASP A 27 0.48 -10.51 6.48
C ASP A 27 0.54 -8.98 6.36
N PHE A 28 0.11 -8.39 5.23
CA PHE A 28 0.00 -6.93 5.05
C PHE A 28 -1.07 -6.31 5.95
N GLU A 29 -2.09 -7.05 6.35
CA GLU A 29 -3.20 -6.54 7.17
C GLU A 29 -2.69 -5.99 8.50
N GLY A 30 -3.16 -4.80 8.89
CA GLY A 30 -2.82 -4.15 10.14
C GLY A 30 -2.26 -2.74 9.97
N THR A 31 -1.77 -2.20 11.08
CA THR A 31 -1.19 -0.86 11.19
C THR A 31 0.33 -0.95 11.26
N TRP A 32 0.99 -0.10 10.49
CA TRP A 32 2.43 -0.10 10.31
C TRP A 32 2.98 1.31 10.51
N TYR A 33 4.01 1.44 11.33
CA TYR A 33 4.66 2.71 11.63
C TYR A 33 6.08 2.73 11.10
N SER A 34 6.45 3.79 10.39
CA SER A 34 7.84 4.00 10.01
C SER A 34 8.69 4.29 11.24
N GLU A 35 9.98 4.04 11.14
CA GLU A 35 10.94 4.57 12.10
C GLU A 35 10.79 6.10 12.23
N PRO A 36 10.89 6.68 13.44
CA PRO A 36 10.81 8.13 13.64
C PRO A 36 11.94 8.87 12.94
N GLN A 37 11.61 9.97 12.26
CA GLN A 37 12.55 10.84 11.54
C GLN A 37 12.36 12.29 11.98
N TYR A 38 13.45 13.05 12.10
CA TYR A 38 13.36 14.47 12.46
C TYR A 38 12.88 15.31 11.27
N ASN A 39 11.74 15.98 11.43
CA ASN A 39 11.21 16.91 10.43
C ASN A 39 11.59 18.34 10.82
N SER A 40 12.51 18.96 10.04
CA SER A 40 13.02 20.30 10.35
C SER A 40 12.02 21.43 10.16
N VAL A 41 10.95 21.22 9.38
CA VAL A 41 9.89 22.21 9.17
C VAL A 41 9.00 22.28 10.41
N MET A 42 8.74 21.13 11.03
CA MET A 42 7.90 21.03 12.25
C MET A 42 8.71 21.14 13.55
N GLY A 43 10.03 20.91 13.50
CA GLY A 43 10.89 20.95 14.68
C GLY A 43 10.71 19.77 15.64
N VAL A 44 10.16 18.64 15.16
CA VAL A 44 9.81 17.46 15.95
C VAL A 44 10.16 16.16 15.21
N PHE A 45 10.21 15.05 15.93
CA PHE A 45 10.28 13.72 15.31
C PHE A 45 8.88 13.27 14.89
N VAL A 46 8.78 12.72 13.69
CA VAL A 46 7.54 12.24 13.10
C VAL A 46 7.73 10.85 12.48
N SER A 47 6.64 10.10 12.34
CA SER A 47 6.57 8.82 11.65
C SER A 47 5.45 8.84 10.62
N ASP A 48 5.57 7.97 9.62
CA ASP A 48 4.49 7.68 8.69
C ASP A 48 3.66 6.48 9.20
N GLU A 49 2.37 6.48 8.87
CA GLU A 49 1.46 5.38 9.14
C GLU A 49 0.95 4.77 7.83
N LEU A 50 1.02 3.45 7.72
CA LEU A 50 0.31 2.67 6.71
C LEU A 50 -0.69 1.74 7.41
N VAL A 51 -1.93 1.74 6.93
CA VAL A 51 -2.97 0.81 7.41
C VAL A 51 -3.50 0.02 6.22
N PHE A 52 -3.59 -1.29 6.37
CA PHE A 52 -4.28 -2.17 5.43
C PHE A 52 -5.36 -2.94 6.19
N SER A 53 -6.59 -2.89 5.68
CA SER A 53 -7.77 -3.55 6.25
C SER A 53 -8.67 -4.06 5.13
N GLY A 54 -8.39 -5.27 4.64
CA GLY A 54 -9.16 -5.91 3.57
C GLY A 54 -9.04 -5.17 2.24
N LYS A 55 -10.10 -4.44 1.88
CA LYS A 55 -10.15 -3.63 0.65
C LYS A 55 -9.87 -2.16 0.89
N GLU A 56 -9.61 -1.77 2.12
CA GLU A 56 -9.34 -0.40 2.49
C GLU A 56 -7.89 -0.27 2.94
N GLY A 57 -7.26 0.82 2.53
CA GLY A 57 -5.94 1.18 2.98
C GLY A 57 -5.83 2.69 3.18
N SER A 58 -4.94 3.08 4.09
CA SER A 58 -4.62 4.49 4.32
C SER A 58 -3.13 4.69 4.49
N TYR A 59 -2.67 5.87 4.06
CA TYR A 59 -1.35 6.38 4.34
C TYR A 59 -1.48 7.74 5.01
N GLN A 60 -0.81 7.91 6.15
CA GLN A 60 -0.67 9.19 6.83
C GLN A 60 0.81 9.54 6.95
N VAL A 61 1.16 10.80 6.76
CA VAL A 61 2.56 11.26 6.67
C VAL A 61 2.85 12.30 7.74
N ASP A 62 4.10 12.32 8.21
CA ASP A 62 4.61 13.23 9.23
C ASP A 62 3.69 13.29 10.47
N CYS A 63 3.29 12.13 11.00
CA CYS A 63 2.50 12.04 12.21
C CYS A 63 3.39 12.11 13.45
N GLN A 64 2.94 12.81 14.48
CA GLN A 64 3.62 12.87 15.76
C GLN A 64 3.10 11.81 16.72
N ASP A 65 3.96 11.23 17.55
CA ASP A 65 3.53 10.35 18.64
C ASP A 65 3.10 11.17 19.87
N THR A 66 2.01 11.94 19.73
CA THR A 66 1.48 12.77 20.82
C THR A 66 0.40 12.06 21.65
N CYS A 67 -0.08 10.90 21.22
CA CYS A 67 -1.18 10.19 21.88
C CYS A 67 -0.74 8.99 22.73
N SER A 68 0.56 8.77 22.95
CA SER A 68 1.13 7.71 23.80
C SER A 68 0.91 6.26 23.32
N THR A 69 -0.09 6.01 22.48
CA THR A 69 -0.40 4.67 21.93
C THR A 69 -0.59 4.64 20.42
N ASN A 70 -0.80 5.80 19.79
CA ASN A 70 -1.04 5.92 18.35
C ASN A 70 -0.36 7.18 17.81
N LEU A 71 0.01 7.13 16.53
CA LEU A 71 0.41 8.32 15.81
C LEU A 71 -0.79 9.28 15.68
N CYS A 72 -0.56 10.56 15.97
CA CYS A 72 -1.54 11.63 16.03
C CYS A 72 -1.00 12.88 15.32
N GLU A 73 -1.88 13.80 14.94
CA GLU A 73 -1.49 15.05 14.26
C GLU A 73 -0.61 14.86 13.01
N CYS A 74 -1.17 14.19 11.99
CA CYS A 74 -0.51 13.98 10.70
C CYS A 74 -0.69 15.18 9.77
N THR A 75 0.30 15.45 8.91
CA THR A 75 0.23 16.57 7.95
C THR A 75 -0.65 16.24 6.74
N GLY A 76 -0.88 14.95 6.47
CA GLY A 76 -1.71 14.50 5.37
C GLY A 76 -2.23 13.08 5.56
N LYS A 77 -3.36 12.79 4.91
CA LYS A 77 -3.97 11.47 4.84
C LYS A 77 -4.46 11.19 3.44
N ILE A 78 -4.15 10.00 2.94
CA ILE A 78 -4.68 9.46 1.70
C ILE A 78 -5.32 8.11 2.02
N THR A 79 -6.50 7.87 1.48
CA THR A 79 -7.18 6.58 1.56
C THR A 79 -7.42 6.02 0.17
N GLY A 80 -7.49 4.70 0.05
CA GLY A 80 -7.77 4.04 -1.22
C GLY A 80 -7.80 2.54 -1.09
N THR A 81 -8.13 1.86 -2.18
CA THR A 81 -8.03 0.40 -2.26
C THR A 81 -6.56 0.01 -2.45
N PRO A 82 -5.96 -0.78 -1.54
CA PRO A 82 -4.59 -1.22 -1.70
C PRO A 82 -4.48 -2.25 -2.82
N GLU A 83 -3.49 -2.07 -3.68
CA GLU A 83 -3.22 -2.95 -4.82
C GLU A 83 -1.72 -3.17 -4.95
N ILE A 84 -1.30 -4.41 -5.20
CA ILE A 84 0.11 -4.76 -5.40
C ILE A 84 0.31 -5.21 -6.85
N ASN A 85 1.39 -4.75 -7.49
CA ASN A 85 1.71 -5.19 -8.84
C ASN A 85 2.17 -6.65 -8.86
N LYS A 86 2.16 -7.29 -10.04
CA LYS A 86 2.53 -8.70 -10.16
C LYS A 86 3.97 -9.03 -9.77
N GLN A 87 4.83 -8.04 -9.76
CA GLN A 87 6.24 -8.18 -9.40
C GLN A 87 6.47 -8.01 -7.90
N HIS A 88 5.45 -7.59 -7.14
CA HIS A 88 5.54 -7.35 -5.71
C HIS A 88 6.59 -6.28 -5.35
N THR A 89 6.68 -5.26 -6.20
CA THR A 89 7.62 -4.13 -6.08
C THR A 89 6.93 -2.79 -5.92
N ILE A 90 5.59 -2.76 -6.03
CA ILE A 90 4.80 -1.54 -6.00
C ILE A 90 3.52 -1.79 -5.21
N ILE A 91 3.24 -0.91 -4.25
CA ILE A 91 1.92 -0.75 -3.63
C ILE A 91 1.26 0.50 -4.23
N ARG A 92 -0.02 0.39 -4.56
CA ARG A 92 -0.86 1.52 -4.96
C ARG A 92 -2.04 1.63 -4.01
N LEU A 93 -2.25 2.82 -3.44
CA LEU A 93 -3.53 3.19 -2.84
C LEU A 93 -4.39 3.81 -3.94
N ASN A 94 -5.28 3.00 -4.51
CA ASN A 94 -6.14 3.38 -5.61
C ASN A 94 -7.32 4.23 -5.10
N SER A 95 -7.36 5.49 -5.51
CA SER A 95 -8.36 6.49 -5.12
C SER A 95 -8.57 7.47 -6.28
N GLN A 96 -9.27 8.59 -6.08
CA GLN A 96 -9.39 9.62 -7.11
C GLN A 96 -8.03 10.22 -7.51
N THR A 97 -7.10 10.31 -6.56
CA THR A 97 -5.70 10.72 -6.75
C THR A 97 -4.79 9.62 -6.20
N PRO A 98 -4.49 8.58 -7.02
CA PRO A 98 -3.76 7.43 -6.55
C PRO A 98 -2.35 7.79 -6.05
N ARG A 99 -1.96 7.17 -4.94
CA ARG A 99 -0.57 7.21 -4.44
C ARG A 99 0.07 5.86 -4.71
N THR A 100 1.29 5.91 -5.24
CA THR A 100 2.11 4.72 -5.51
C THR A 100 3.34 4.77 -4.63
N PHE A 101 3.76 3.62 -4.13
CA PHE A 101 4.93 3.43 -3.28
C PHE A 101 5.79 2.30 -3.86
N SER A 102 7.11 2.43 -3.76
CA SER A 102 8.04 1.31 -3.94
C SER A 102 7.89 0.34 -2.78
N LEU A 103 7.77 -0.95 -3.09
CA LEU A 103 7.82 -2.03 -2.10
C LEU A 103 9.18 -2.68 -2.18
N ASP A 104 10.04 -2.34 -1.23
CA ASP A 104 11.43 -2.81 -1.19
C ASP A 104 11.52 -4.18 -0.49
N ALA A 105 10.63 -4.42 0.49
CA ALA A 105 10.43 -5.73 1.10
C ALA A 105 8.96 -5.93 1.53
N GLU A 106 8.36 -7.06 1.13
CA GLU A 106 7.08 -7.53 1.65
C GLU A 106 7.14 -7.77 3.18
N PRO A 107 5.99 -7.83 3.88
CA PRO A 107 5.95 -8.21 5.29
C PRO A 107 6.82 -9.43 5.63
N TYR A 108 7.74 -9.26 6.58
CA TYR A 108 8.63 -10.30 7.08
C TYR A 108 8.74 -10.26 8.61
N GLU A 109 8.97 -11.42 9.23
CA GLU A 109 9.19 -11.53 10.67
C GLU A 109 10.69 -11.51 11.00
N GLN A 110 11.07 -10.71 12.00
CA GLN A 110 12.42 -10.69 12.56
C GLN A 110 12.33 -10.53 14.08
N GLY A 111 12.79 -11.52 14.83
CA GLY A 111 12.84 -11.44 16.29
C GLY A 111 11.48 -11.28 16.97
N GLY A 112 10.43 -11.91 16.44
CA GLY A 112 9.07 -11.84 16.99
C GLY A 112 8.32 -10.55 16.67
N SER A 113 8.86 -9.70 15.79
CA SER A 113 8.20 -8.49 15.28
C SER A 113 8.08 -8.56 13.77
N TRP A 114 7.00 -7.99 13.24
CA TRP A 114 6.75 -7.89 11.81
C TRP A 114 7.24 -6.56 11.25
N TYR A 115 7.85 -6.61 10.07
CA TYR A 115 8.40 -5.46 9.37
C TYR A 115 8.04 -5.49 7.89
N MET A 116 8.03 -4.33 7.25
CA MET A 116 8.00 -4.20 5.79
C MET A 116 8.86 -2.98 5.39
N GLU A 117 9.29 -2.91 4.13
CA GLU A 117 10.09 -1.78 3.65
C GLU A 117 9.42 -1.15 2.42
N VAL A 118 9.12 0.14 2.54
CA VAL A 118 8.34 0.91 1.55
C VAL A 118 8.98 2.28 1.35
N ASP A 119 9.20 2.69 0.10
CA ASP A 119 9.88 3.93 -0.27
C ASP A 119 11.23 4.15 0.46
N GLY A 120 11.98 3.06 0.69
CA GLY A 120 13.26 3.05 1.41
C GLY A 120 13.13 3.23 2.92
N LYS A 121 11.92 3.24 3.47
CA LYS A 121 11.66 3.34 4.91
C LYS A 121 11.28 1.98 5.48
N LYS A 122 11.84 1.64 6.64
CA LYS A 122 11.42 0.47 7.41
C LYS A 122 10.19 0.80 8.23
N TYR A 123 9.17 -0.05 8.11
CA TYR A 123 7.95 0.01 8.89
C TYR A 123 7.87 -1.19 9.82
N LYS A 124 7.46 -0.96 11.06
CA LYS A 124 7.17 -1.99 12.06
C LYS A 124 5.67 -2.09 12.27
N LYS A 125 5.14 -3.31 12.36
CA LYS A 125 3.74 -3.57 12.69
C LYS A 125 3.46 -3.23 14.17
N GLN A 126 2.33 -2.56 14.43
CA GLN A 126 1.85 -2.23 15.78
C GLN A 126 1.45 -3.50 16.56
#